data_AF-A0A350YMM0-F1
#
_entry.id   AF-A0A350YMM0-F1
#
_cell.length_a   1.000
_cell.length_b   1.000
_cell.length_c   1.000
_cell.angle_alpha   90.00
_cell.angle_beta   90.00
_cell.angle_gamma   90.00
#
_symmetry.space_group_name_H-M   'P 1'
#
loop_
_entity.id
_entity.type
_entity.pdbx_description
1 polymer ?
#
loop_
_entity_poly.entity_id
_entity_poly.type
_entity_poly.pdbx_seq_one_letter_code
_entity_poly.pdbx_strand_id
1 'polypeptide(L)'
;GGAFRLRNNGKYDYYASERWLPSDDVIDISAGPEGSVLILTGKGLAKICFINMTLHDKAMMFEKQVRERHIRHGFNSTLGNIEGGEIASGSLEDSDNDGLWTSMYLAGQAFRHAVGGEEEALENIRNSLDAMERLFNINPVAGFPSRSFERRGYKYDDKAWQRAEHPEWDWKSTTSSDEAIGHIFAYGIVAELINMPDIRGKAVMLIDTLMSHILENDYYLVDWNGEPTTWGRWNPAYVNSLPEVVGDRKLNSSNIIGMLQTAFHFTGKVKYRDAAFRLMTEHGYLENLMRPMNFIGPAPADAGEWSRMLSEEWNHSDDEMYFCGYWGLYRYALNDTLKSRFREAILDHWQIEKPEKEGLWNIMIAMVEPLEPAINDAVWFLKEYPLDLTDWSIINSNRKDIEFIDSNFRNQTIREVLPPDELPVSRHNSNRFRLDGTGGGRSEYSAGDIWLLPYWMGRYLNVISGPGS
;
A
#
# COMPACT_ATOMS: atom_id res chain seq x y z
N GLY A 1 -16.26 -21.92 -15.67
CA GLY A 1 -15.93 -22.00 -17.11
C GLY A 1 -15.05 -20.80 -17.42
N GLY A 2 -14.82 -20.50 -18.69
CA GLY A 2 -13.98 -19.37 -19.10
C GLY A 2 -13.25 -19.71 -20.41
N ALA A 3 -12.48 -18.76 -20.92
CA ALA A 3 -11.68 -18.94 -22.13
C ALA A 3 -10.19 -19.00 -21.78
N PHE A 4 -9.49 -19.97 -22.36
CA PHE A 4 -8.05 -20.14 -22.17
C PHE A 4 -7.31 -19.86 -23.47
N ARG A 5 -6.19 -19.14 -23.41
CA ARG A 5 -5.26 -18.98 -24.52
C ARG A 5 -3.95 -19.67 -24.19
N LEU A 6 -3.59 -20.68 -24.98
CA LEU A 6 -2.29 -21.34 -24.86
C LEU A 6 -1.17 -20.38 -25.32
N ARG A 7 -0.24 -20.08 -24.43
CA ARG A 7 0.98 -19.32 -24.69
C ARG A 7 2.04 -20.23 -25.33
N ASN A 8 2.99 -19.65 -26.06
CA ASN A 8 4.10 -20.39 -26.70
C ASN A 8 5.00 -21.17 -25.71
N ASN A 9 5.00 -20.78 -24.44
CA ASN A 9 5.76 -21.46 -23.37
C ASN A 9 4.96 -22.60 -22.69
N GLY A 10 3.78 -22.96 -23.21
CA GLY A 10 2.94 -24.02 -22.66
C GLY A 10 2.05 -23.61 -21.49
N LYS A 11 2.13 -22.36 -21.02
CA LYS A 11 1.22 -21.80 -19.99
C LYS A 11 -0.06 -21.25 -20.64
N TYR A 12 -1.02 -20.81 -19.84
CA TYR A 12 -2.27 -20.23 -20.33
C TYR A 12 -2.45 -18.78 -19.85
N ASP A 13 -3.07 -17.95 -20.70
CA ASP A 13 -3.87 -16.81 -20.24
C ASP A 13 -5.28 -17.31 -19.93
N TYR A 14 -5.90 -16.80 -18.87
CA TYR A 14 -7.26 -17.14 -18.49
C TYR A 14 -8.19 -15.93 -18.47
N TYR A 15 -9.22 -15.96 -19.31
CA TYR A 15 -10.25 -14.93 -19.42
C TYR A 15 -11.55 -15.46 -18.83
N ALA A 16 -11.95 -14.90 -17.70
CA ALA A 16 -13.17 -15.24 -16.96
C ALA A 16 -13.67 -14.02 -16.19
N SER A 17 -14.84 -14.16 -15.55
CA SER A 17 -15.55 -13.10 -14.84
C SER A 17 -16.08 -12.00 -15.77
N GLU A 18 -16.96 -11.16 -15.23
CA GLU A 18 -17.50 -9.97 -15.90
C GLU A 18 -16.42 -8.94 -16.26
N ARG A 19 -15.20 -9.07 -15.73
CA ARG A 19 -14.01 -8.38 -16.23
C ARG A 19 -13.77 -8.63 -17.73
N TRP A 20 -13.98 -9.87 -18.19
CA TRP A 20 -13.66 -10.30 -19.55
C TRP A 20 -14.87 -10.82 -20.34
N LEU A 21 -15.83 -11.46 -19.67
CA LEU A 21 -16.93 -12.21 -20.27
C LEU A 21 -18.28 -11.90 -19.60
N PRO A 22 -19.38 -11.73 -20.35
CA PRO A 22 -20.73 -11.60 -19.76
C PRO A 22 -21.14 -12.81 -18.90
N SER A 23 -20.57 -13.99 -19.16
CA SER A 23 -20.72 -15.22 -18.38
C SER A 23 -19.55 -16.16 -18.65
N ASP A 24 -19.16 -16.93 -17.63
CA ASP A 24 -18.12 -17.97 -17.74
C ASP A 24 -18.59 -19.23 -18.49
N ASP A 25 -19.87 -19.31 -18.85
CA ASP A 25 -20.44 -20.39 -19.67
C ASP A 25 -20.16 -20.11 -21.15
N VAL A 26 -18.97 -20.50 -21.61
CA VAL A 26 -18.50 -20.31 -22.99
C VAL A 26 -19.11 -21.36 -23.93
N ILE A 27 -19.79 -20.89 -24.97
CA ILE A 27 -20.47 -21.70 -25.99
C ILE A 27 -19.59 -21.87 -27.23
N ASP A 28 -19.00 -20.78 -27.72
CA ASP A 28 -18.17 -20.77 -28.93
C ASP A 28 -17.12 -19.66 -28.90
N ILE A 29 -16.00 -19.86 -29.59
CA ILE A 29 -14.89 -18.91 -29.72
C ILE A 29 -14.52 -18.79 -31.20
N SER A 30 -14.47 -17.57 -31.73
CA SER A 30 -14.09 -17.31 -33.12
C SER A 30 -13.20 -16.09 -33.27
N ALA A 31 -12.48 -16.02 -34.39
CA ALA A 31 -11.73 -14.83 -34.77
C ALA A 31 -12.70 -13.68 -35.08
N GLY A 32 -12.47 -12.52 -34.47
CA GLY A 32 -13.21 -11.29 -34.73
C GLY A 32 -12.47 -10.35 -35.69
N PRO A 33 -13.09 -9.21 -36.05
CA PRO A 33 -12.44 -8.18 -36.85
C PRO A 33 -11.24 -7.57 -36.13
N GLU A 34 -10.29 -7.03 -36.89
CA GLU A 34 -9.14 -6.27 -36.37
C GLU A 34 -8.29 -7.05 -35.34
N GLY A 35 -8.23 -8.38 -35.47
CA GLY A 35 -7.44 -9.24 -34.56
C GLY A 35 -8.08 -9.44 -33.17
N SER A 36 -9.34 -9.03 -32.99
CA SER A 36 -10.13 -9.34 -31.80
C SER A 36 -10.53 -10.82 -31.74
N VAL A 37 -10.97 -11.27 -30.56
CA VAL A 37 -11.56 -12.60 -30.35
C VAL A 37 -13.00 -12.42 -29.92
N LEU A 38 -13.92 -13.13 -30.59
CA LEU A 38 -15.34 -13.16 -30.25
C LEU A 38 -15.63 -14.41 -29.42
N ILE A 39 -16.25 -14.23 -28.26
CA ILE A 39 -16.59 -15.32 -27.35
C ILE A 39 -18.09 -15.27 -27.08
N LEU A 40 -18.82 -16.26 -27.61
CA LEU A 40 -20.24 -16.43 -27.32
C LEU A 40 -20.39 -17.12 -25.98
N THR A 41 -21.18 -16.53 -25.08
CA THR A 41 -21.45 -17.05 -23.74
C THR A 41 -22.96 -17.23 -23.53
N GLY A 42 -23.35 -17.93 -22.47
CA GLY A 42 -24.75 -18.07 -22.08
C GLY A 42 -25.49 -16.76 -21.78
N LYS A 43 -24.79 -15.63 -21.56
CA LYS A 43 -25.40 -14.31 -21.30
C LYS A 43 -25.15 -13.26 -22.40
N GLY A 44 -24.42 -13.59 -23.45
CA GLY A 44 -24.14 -12.65 -24.54
C GLY A 44 -22.80 -12.86 -25.22
N LEU A 45 -22.45 -11.93 -26.10
CA LEU A 45 -21.21 -11.96 -26.88
C LEU A 45 -20.16 -11.03 -26.23
N ALA A 46 -18.98 -11.57 -25.90
CA ALA A 46 -17.80 -10.78 -25.57
C ALA A 46 -16.93 -10.54 -26.81
N LYS A 47 -16.28 -9.37 -26.89
CA LYS A 47 -15.24 -9.07 -27.87
C LYS A 47 -13.97 -8.67 -27.12
N ILE A 48 -12.97 -9.55 -27.11
CA ILE A 48 -11.66 -9.27 -26.52
C ILE A 48 -10.79 -8.57 -27.56
N CYS A 49 -10.29 -7.38 -27.23
CA CYS A 49 -9.43 -6.56 -28.08
C CYS A 49 -8.02 -6.49 -27.50
N PHE A 50 -7.00 -6.55 -28.36
CA PHE A 50 -5.60 -6.43 -27.97
C PHE A 50 -5.07 -5.07 -28.40
N ILE A 51 -4.99 -4.13 -27.45
CA ILE A 51 -4.56 -2.75 -27.71
C ILE A 51 -3.11 -2.61 -27.27
N ASN A 52 -2.24 -2.22 -28.20
CA ASN A 52 -0.87 -1.86 -27.86
C ASN A 52 -0.87 -0.53 -27.09
N MET A 53 -0.25 -0.52 -25.92
CA MET A 53 -0.05 0.67 -25.09
C MET A 53 1.29 0.60 -24.37
N THR A 54 1.88 1.77 -24.12
CA THR A 54 3.03 1.88 -23.24
C THR A 54 2.57 1.90 -21.78
N LEU A 55 3.49 1.68 -20.83
CA LEU A 55 3.19 1.91 -19.42
C LEU A 55 2.80 3.38 -19.17
N HIS A 56 3.35 4.32 -19.94
CA HIS A 56 2.98 5.73 -19.80
C HIS A 56 1.52 5.99 -20.23
N ASP A 57 1.06 5.40 -21.33
CA ASP A 57 -0.34 5.53 -21.76
C ASP A 57 -1.30 4.98 -20.69
N LYS A 58 -0.94 3.83 -20.11
CA LYS A 58 -1.66 3.22 -18.99
C LYS A 58 -1.66 4.10 -17.74
N ALA A 59 -0.52 4.72 -17.42
CA ALA A 59 -0.42 5.69 -16.34
C ALA A 59 -1.41 6.84 -16.55
N MET A 60 -1.47 7.43 -17.75
CA MET A 60 -2.37 8.55 -18.04
C MET A 60 -3.86 8.17 -17.96
N MET A 61 -4.21 6.93 -18.32
CA MET A 61 -5.56 6.42 -18.11
C MET A 61 -5.90 6.32 -16.61
N PHE A 62 -4.96 5.86 -15.80
CA PHE A 62 -5.14 5.75 -14.36
C PHE A 62 -5.12 7.11 -13.64
N GLU A 63 -4.29 8.06 -14.05
CA GLU A 63 -4.35 9.44 -13.54
C GLU A 63 -5.75 10.02 -13.76
N LYS A 64 -6.31 9.84 -14.96
CA LYS A 64 -7.68 10.24 -15.27
C LYS A 64 -8.71 9.52 -14.38
N GLN A 65 -8.59 8.20 -14.23
CA GLN A 65 -9.47 7.41 -13.35
C GLN A 65 -9.49 7.99 -11.93
N VAL A 66 -8.31 8.17 -11.33
CA VAL A 66 -8.20 8.65 -9.96
C VAL A 66 -8.86 10.02 -9.82
N ARG A 67 -8.53 10.97 -10.71
CA ARG A 67 -9.02 12.34 -10.62
C ARG A 67 -10.51 12.49 -10.90
N GLU A 68 -11.09 11.65 -11.76
CA GLU A 68 -12.53 11.72 -12.09
C GLU A 68 -13.41 11.18 -10.96
N ARG A 69 -12.96 10.18 -10.20
CA ARG A 69 -13.88 9.44 -9.33
C ARG A 69 -13.29 8.77 -8.09
N HIS A 70 -12.04 9.02 -7.71
CA HIS A 70 -11.43 8.45 -6.48
C HIS A 70 -10.93 9.49 -5.49
N ILE A 71 -11.26 10.78 -5.65
CA ILE A 71 -10.80 11.84 -4.76
C ILE A 71 -11.92 12.32 -3.83
N ARG A 72 -11.92 11.85 -2.58
CA ARG A 72 -12.89 12.24 -1.54
C ARG A 72 -12.27 13.26 -0.59
N HIS A 73 -12.66 14.52 -0.70
CA HIS A 73 -12.09 15.62 0.11
C HIS A 73 -10.55 15.75 0.03
N GLY A 74 -9.94 15.28 -1.05
CA GLY A 74 -8.48 15.21 -1.24
C GLY A 74 -7.86 13.86 -0.87
N PHE A 75 -8.62 12.95 -0.24
CA PHE A 75 -8.20 11.57 -0.02
C PHE A 75 -8.32 10.72 -1.27
N ASN A 76 -7.38 9.80 -1.43
CA ASN A 76 -7.45 8.71 -2.41
C ASN A 76 -8.35 7.60 -1.84
N SER A 77 -9.53 7.39 -2.42
CA SER A 77 -10.59 6.56 -1.84
C SER A 77 -11.16 5.53 -2.84
N THR A 78 -11.66 4.42 -2.30
CA THR A 78 -12.40 3.40 -3.05
C THR A 78 -13.80 3.93 -3.40
N LEU A 79 -14.24 3.68 -4.63
CA LEU A 79 -15.62 3.90 -5.03
C LEU A 79 -16.45 2.67 -4.66
N GLY A 80 -17.38 2.79 -3.71
CA GLY A 80 -18.24 1.71 -3.23
C GLY A 80 -19.68 1.83 -3.75
N ASN A 81 -20.55 0.92 -3.28
CA ASN A 81 -21.98 0.85 -3.63
C ASN A 81 -22.27 0.87 -5.15
N ILE A 82 -21.39 0.27 -5.94
CA ILE A 82 -21.58 0.13 -7.39
C ILE A 82 -22.63 -0.96 -7.66
N GLU A 83 -23.55 -0.71 -8.58
CA GLU A 83 -24.58 -1.65 -9.00
C GLU A 83 -24.13 -2.36 -10.28
N GLY A 84 -23.65 -3.60 -10.15
CA GLY A 84 -23.30 -4.45 -11.30
C GLY A 84 -22.23 -3.85 -12.22
N GLY A 85 -21.24 -3.17 -11.64
CA GLY A 85 -20.17 -2.48 -12.38
C GLY A 85 -20.55 -1.13 -12.99
N GLU A 86 -21.76 -0.62 -12.78
CA GLU A 86 -22.14 0.73 -13.23
C GLU A 86 -21.50 1.81 -12.35
N ILE A 87 -20.31 2.26 -12.76
CA ILE A 87 -19.50 3.26 -12.04
C ILE A 87 -20.32 4.50 -11.63
N ALA A 88 -21.26 4.93 -12.47
CA ALA A 88 -22.08 6.12 -12.19
C ALA A 88 -23.06 5.95 -11.01
N SER A 89 -23.33 4.72 -10.57
CA SER A 89 -24.19 4.45 -9.41
C SER A 89 -23.44 4.53 -8.08
N GLY A 90 -22.11 4.48 -8.12
CA GLY A 90 -21.27 4.38 -6.93
C GLY A 90 -21.17 5.67 -6.11
N SER A 91 -20.63 5.53 -4.91
CA SER A 91 -20.33 6.64 -4.00
C SER A 91 -18.97 6.43 -3.35
N LEU A 92 -18.21 7.50 -3.18
CA LEU A 92 -16.95 7.43 -2.42
C LEU A 92 -17.24 7.22 -0.93
N GLU A 93 -16.51 6.28 -0.33
CA GLU A 93 -16.68 5.88 1.07
C GLU A 93 -15.46 6.31 1.90
N ASP A 94 -15.65 6.48 3.21
CA ASP A 94 -14.50 6.51 4.13
C ASP A 94 -13.87 5.13 4.22
N SER A 95 -12.56 5.13 4.41
CA SER A 95 -11.82 3.96 4.81
C SER A 95 -11.22 4.18 6.19
N ASP A 96 -11.06 3.08 6.91
CA ASP A 96 -10.13 2.99 8.03
C ASP A 96 -8.69 3.34 7.59
N ASN A 97 -8.39 3.33 6.30
CA ASN A 97 -7.06 3.62 5.81
C ASN A 97 -6.97 4.79 4.82
N ASP A 98 -7.85 5.78 4.95
CA ASP A 98 -7.85 6.95 4.05
C ASP A 98 -6.50 7.69 4.06
N GLY A 99 -5.87 7.85 5.22
CA GLY A 99 -4.57 8.50 5.32
C GLY A 99 -3.45 7.68 4.68
N LEU A 100 -3.42 6.35 4.86
CA LEU A 100 -2.45 5.48 4.21
C LEU A 100 -2.59 5.45 2.68
N TRP A 101 -3.79 5.21 2.15
CA TRP A 101 -4.00 5.17 0.69
C TRP A 101 -3.72 6.52 0.04
N THR A 102 -4.01 7.61 0.75
CA THR A 102 -3.67 8.96 0.31
C THR A 102 -2.18 9.22 0.39
N SER A 103 -1.49 8.71 1.40
CA SER A 103 -0.03 8.80 1.53
C SER A 103 0.68 8.12 0.36
N MET A 104 0.24 6.91 -0.01
CA MET A 104 0.80 6.17 -1.14
C MET A 104 0.57 6.90 -2.47
N TYR A 105 -0.65 7.41 -2.70
CA TYR A 105 -0.93 8.23 -3.87
C TYR A 105 -0.13 9.54 -3.90
N LEU A 106 -0.03 10.25 -2.78
CA LEU A 106 0.75 11.48 -2.62
C LEU A 106 2.23 11.26 -2.94
N ALA A 107 2.82 10.15 -2.46
CA ALA A 107 4.17 9.75 -2.82
C ALA A 107 4.30 9.52 -4.34
N GLY A 108 3.34 8.84 -4.96
CA GLY A 108 3.28 8.64 -6.41
C GLY A 108 3.29 9.95 -7.19
N GLN A 109 2.46 10.93 -6.77
CA GLN A 109 2.42 12.26 -7.39
C GLN A 109 3.72 13.05 -7.18
N ALA A 110 4.36 12.92 -6.00
CA ALA A 110 5.67 13.51 -5.75
C ALA A 110 6.75 12.95 -6.68
N PHE A 111 6.76 11.64 -6.92
CA PHE A 111 7.64 11.03 -7.92
C PHE A 111 7.31 11.49 -9.36
N ARG A 112 6.02 11.56 -9.73
CA ARG A 112 5.57 12.09 -11.03
C ARG A 112 6.12 13.49 -11.27
N HIS A 113 5.95 14.39 -10.29
CA HIS A 113 6.46 15.75 -10.37
C HIS A 113 7.99 15.78 -10.45
N ALA A 114 8.69 14.96 -9.66
CA ALA A 114 10.16 14.89 -9.69
C ALA A 114 10.71 14.40 -11.05
N VAL A 115 9.98 13.53 -11.76
CA VAL A 115 10.37 13.02 -13.08
C VAL A 115 10.10 14.04 -14.19
N GLY A 116 8.91 14.64 -14.20
CA GLY A 116 8.42 15.43 -15.34
C GLY A 116 8.31 16.94 -15.11
N GLY A 117 8.34 17.41 -13.86
CA GLY A 117 8.08 18.81 -13.50
C GLY A 117 6.63 19.27 -13.78
N GLU A 118 5.69 18.33 -13.90
CA GLU A 118 4.31 18.61 -14.32
C GLU A 118 3.56 19.40 -13.24
N GLU A 119 2.91 20.52 -13.62
CA GLU A 119 2.13 21.36 -12.68
C GLU A 119 0.89 20.63 -12.16
N GLU A 120 0.26 19.79 -12.98
CA GLU A 120 -0.89 18.98 -12.55
C GLU A 120 -0.52 18.06 -11.38
N ALA A 121 0.66 17.42 -11.43
CA ALA A 121 1.16 16.62 -10.32
C ALA A 121 1.38 17.47 -9.06
N LEU A 122 1.84 18.71 -9.22
CA LEU A 122 2.01 19.65 -8.10
C LEU A 122 0.69 20.06 -7.46
N GLU A 123 -0.35 20.28 -8.26
CA GLU A 123 -1.70 20.56 -7.78
C GLU A 123 -2.32 19.35 -7.06
N ASN A 124 -2.09 18.13 -7.58
CA ASN A 124 -2.49 16.90 -6.91
C ASN A 124 -1.78 16.71 -5.56
N ILE A 125 -0.47 17.01 -5.50
CA ILE A 125 0.31 17.01 -4.25
C ILE A 125 -0.30 17.98 -3.24
N ARG A 126 -0.62 19.22 -3.64
CA ARG A 126 -1.25 20.21 -2.76
C ARG A 126 -2.59 19.70 -2.25
N ASN A 127 -3.44 19.19 -3.14
CA ASN A 127 -4.78 18.71 -2.77
C ASN A 127 -4.72 17.57 -1.75
N SER A 128 -3.87 16.57 -1.95
CA SER A 128 -3.70 15.48 -0.99
C SER A 128 -3.02 15.95 0.29
N LEU A 129 -1.95 16.76 0.22
CA LEU A 129 -1.25 17.24 1.41
C LEU A 129 -2.14 18.13 2.30
N ASP A 130 -3.05 18.92 1.72
CA ASP A 130 -4.02 19.71 2.47
C ASP A 130 -5.05 18.82 3.21
N ALA A 131 -5.50 17.73 2.59
CA ALA A 131 -6.36 16.75 3.25
C ALA A 131 -5.63 16.03 4.40
N MET A 132 -4.36 15.68 4.18
CA MET A 132 -3.50 15.04 5.18
C MET A 132 -3.18 15.98 6.35
N GLU A 133 -2.90 17.26 6.11
CA GLU A 133 -2.76 18.28 7.16
C GLU A 133 -4.05 18.42 7.98
N ARG A 134 -5.20 18.38 7.30
CA ARG A 134 -6.50 18.50 7.96
C ARG A 134 -6.78 17.36 8.93
N LEU A 135 -6.22 16.16 8.74
CA LEU A 135 -6.32 15.06 9.72
C LEU A 135 -5.78 15.48 11.09
N PHE A 136 -4.77 16.35 11.16
CA PHE A 136 -4.22 16.86 12.42
C PHE A 136 -5.02 18.03 13.01
N ASN A 137 -5.66 18.82 12.16
CA ASN A 137 -6.30 20.08 12.58
C ASN A 137 -7.81 19.95 12.84
N ILE A 138 -8.44 18.84 12.45
CA ILE A 138 -9.88 18.64 12.63
C ILE A 138 -10.26 18.15 14.04
N ASN A 139 -9.28 17.57 14.74
CA ASN A 139 -9.45 17.00 16.07
C ASN A 139 -8.69 17.84 17.13
N PRO A 140 -9.07 17.77 18.41
CA PRO A 140 -8.46 18.63 19.45
C PRO A 140 -7.13 18.08 20.01
N VAL A 141 -6.65 16.92 19.55
CA VAL A 141 -5.50 16.22 20.13
C VAL A 141 -4.23 16.66 19.41
N ALA A 142 -3.42 17.46 20.09
CA ALA A 142 -2.19 18.01 19.52
C ALA A 142 -1.27 16.91 18.98
N GLY A 143 -0.97 16.99 17.68
CA GLY A 143 -0.07 16.09 16.97
C GLY A 143 -0.58 14.68 16.66
N PHE A 144 -1.83 14.37 17.02
CA PHE A 144 -2.49 13.14 16.63
C PHE A 144 -3.24 13.34 15.30
N PRO A 145 -2.95 12.58 14.25
CA PRO A 145 -3.76 12.59 13.04
C PRO A 145 -5.03 11.77 13.26
N SER A 146 -6.19 12.29 12.87
CA SER A 146 -7.40 11.49 12.67
C SER A 146 -7.21 10.44 11.57
N ARG A 147 -8.04 9.40 11.59
CA ARG A 147 -8.04 8.32 10.59
C ARG A 147 -8.75 8.72 9.29
N SER A 148 -9.77 9.56 9.42
CA SER A 148 -10.54 10.14 8.31
C SER A 148 -11.37 11.33 8.80
N PHE A 149 -12.04 12.01 7.89
CA PHE A 149 -13.11 12.97 8.21
C PHE A 149 -14.24 12.94 7.19
N GLU A 150 -15.43 13.36 7.61
CA GLU A 150 -16.62 13.43 6.76
C GLU A 150 -17.62 14.48 7.27
N ARG A 151 -18.54 14.88 6.39
CA ARG A 151 -19.67 15.76 6.71
C ARG A 151 -20.50 15.16 7.84
N ARG A 152 -20.94 16.05 8.73
CA ARG A 152 -21.77 15.72 9.86
C ARG A 152 -23.01 14.94 9.43
N GLY A 153 -23.24 13.79 10.07
CA GLY A 153 -24.42 12.96 9.85
C GLY A 153 -24.21 11.75 8.94
N TYR A 154 -22.98 11.51 8.46
CA TYR A 154 -22.66 10.36 7.62
C TYR A 154 -22.67 9.02 8.39
N LYS A 155 -21.99 8.93 9.54
CA LYS A 155 -21.90 7.71 10.37
C LYS A 155 -22.18 8.00 11.85
N TYR A 156 -23.46 8.12 12.21
CA TYR A 156 -23.88 8.57 13.54
C TYR A 156 -23.61 7.55 14.67
N ASP A 157 -23.71 6.25 14.37
CA ASP A 157 -23.68 5.18 15.38
C ASP A 157 -22.32 4.45 15.48
N ASP A 158 -21.34 4.87 14.68
CA ASP A 158 -20.00 4.28 14.72
C ASP A 158 -19.16 4.97 15.82
N LYS A 159 -18.75 4.20 16.82
CA LYS A 159 -18.07 4.68 18.04
C LYS A 159 -16.75 5.40 17.75
N ALA A 160 -16.09 5.08 16.64
CA ALA A 160 -14.83 5.74 16.27
C ALA A 160 -15.05 7.19 15.78
N TRP A 161 -16.26 7.55 15.36
CA TRP A 161 -16.54 8.91 14.88
C TRP A 161 -16.82 9.88 16.02
N GLN A 162 -16.10 11.00 15.97
CA GLN A 162 -16.15 12.08 16.95
C GLN A 162 -16.62 13.36 16.27
N ARG A 163 -17.26 14.25 17.04
CA ARG A 163 -17.64 15.58 16.55
C ARG A 163 -16.41 16.47 16.46
N ALA A 164 -16.24 17.14 15.32
CA ALA A 164 -15.32 18.26 15.24
C ALA A 164 -15.93 19.50 15.93
N GLU A 165 -15.08 20.45 16.32
CA GLU A 165 -15.53 21.76 16.79
C GLU A 165 -16.37 22.47 15.72
N HIS A 166 -15.95 22.37 14.45
CA HIS A 166 -16.73 22.89 13.34
C HIS A 166 -18.07 22.12 13.19
N PRO A 167 -19.22 22.83 13.11
CA PRO A 167 -20.54 22.21 13.19
C PRO A 167 -20.91 21.35 11.97
N GLU A 168 -20.15 21.40 10.88
CA GLU A 168 -20.42 20.64 9.66
C GLU A 168 -19.61 19.34 9.52
N TRP A 169 -18.72 19.04 10.47
CA TRP A 169 -17.76 17.94 10.31
C TRP A 169 -17.71 17.00 11.51
N ASP A 170 -17.42 15.75 11.18
CA ASP A 170 -17.03 14.68 12.09
C ASP A 170 -15.64 14.16 11.65
N TRP A 171 -14.90 13.59 12.59
CA TRP A 171 -13.59 12.99 12.35
C TRP A 171 -13.53 11.61 12.98
N LYS A 172 -12.72 10.72 12.40
CA LYS A 172 -12.59 9.33 12.85
C LYS A 172 -11.34 9.17 13.70
N SER A 173 -11.48 8.60 14.89
CA SER A 173 -10.38 8.34 15.81
C SER A 173 -9.72 6.99 15.53
N THR A 174 -8.97 6.45 16.51
CA THR A 174 -8.34 5.11 16.47
C THR A 174 -7.36 4.91 15.31
N THR A 175 -6.58 5.94 14.98
CA THR A 175 -5.56 5.89 13.92
C THR A 175 -4.55 4.79 14.20
N SER A 176 -4.27 3.97 13.19
CA SER A 176 -3.42 2.79 13.29
C SER A 176 -1.95 3.10 12.93
N SER A 177 -1.07 2.14 13.16
CA SER A 177 0.38 2.30 12.95
C SER A 177 0.79 2.33 11.47
N ASP A 178 0.00 1.68 10.60
CA ASP A 178 0.07 1.75 9.14
C ASP A 178 -0.16 3.17 8.60
N GLU A 179 -1.16 3.88 9.13
CA GLU A 179 -1.39 5.30 8.84
C GLU A 179 -0.16 6.14 9.22
N ALA A 180 0.37 5.95 10.44
CA ALA A 180 1.51 6.72 10.92
C ALA A 180 2.77 6.52 10.06
N ILE A 181 3.09 5.27 9.69
CA ILE A 181 4.26 5.01 8.84
C ILE A 181 4.03 5.47 7.40
N GLY A 182 2.80 5.34 6.86
CA GLY A 182 2.41 5.87 5.56
C GLY A 182 2.55 7.39 5.49
N HIS A 183 2.09 8.11 6.52
CA HIS A 183 2.24 9.56 6.64
C HIS A 183 3.71 9.97 6.57
N ILE A 184 4.57 9.32 7.36
CA ILE A 184 6.00 9.61 7.36
C ILE A 184 6.67 9.28 6.02
N PHE A 185 6.28 8.19 5.38
CA PHE A 185 6.73 7.83 4.03
C PHE A 185 6.43 8.95 3.02
N ALA A 186 5.16 9.37 2.94
CA ALA A 186 4.74 10.40 1.99
C ALA A 186 5.35 11.77 2.29
N TYR A 187 5.31 12.21 3.55
CA TYR A 187 5.87 13.51 3.92
C TYR A 187 7.38 13.54 3.73
N GLY A 188 8.08 12.43 4.01
CA GLY A 188 9.51 12.29 3.79
C GLY A 188 9.87 12.44 2.30
N ILE A 189 9.10 11.81 1.42
CA ILE A 189 9.27 11.96 -0.04
C ILE A 189 8.97 13.38 -0.49
N VAL A 190 7.86 13.97 -0.05
CA VAL A 190 7.50 15.36 -0.41
C VAL A 190 8.57 16.34 0.06
N ALA A 191 9.08 16.18 1.29
CA ALA A 191 10.11 17.04 1.84
C ALA A 191 11.48 16.89 1.15
N GLU A 192 11.77 15.69 0.61
CA GLU A 192 12.99 15.42 -0.16
C GLU A 192 12.90 15.98 -1.58
N LEU A 193 11.78 15.75 -2.27
CA LEU A 193 11.69 15.90 -3.73
C LEU A 193 11.05 17.21 -4.19
N ILE A 194 10.19 17.83 -3.39
CA ILE A 194 9.41 18.99 -3.83
C ILE A 194 10.09 20.30 -3.40
N ASN A 195 10.61 21.04 -4.39
CA ASN A 195 11.34 22.30 -4.18
C ASN A 195 10.42 23.54 -4.08
N MET A 196 9.22 23.38 -3.53
CA MET A 196 8.29 24.47 -3.25
C MET A 196 8.29 24.74 -1.74
N PRO A 197 8.74 25.92 -1.27
CA PRO A 197 8.96 26.16 0.17
C PRO A 197 7.74 25.94 1.06
N ASP A 198 6.55 26.27 0.57
CA ASP A 198 5.27 26.09 1.26
C ASP A 198 4.90 24.60 1.41
N ILE A 199 4.97 23.84 0.31
CA ILE A 199 4.66 22.40 0.30
C ILE A 199 5.69 21.63 1.12
N ARG A 200 6.98 21.89 0.89
CA ARG A 200 8.08 21.28 1.64
C ARG A 200 7.98 21.61 3.12
N GLY A 201 7.75 22.88 3.46
CA GLY A 201 7.61 23.34 4.84
C GLY A 201 6.45 22.65 5.56
N LYS A 202 5.31 22.49 4.89
CA LYS A 202 4.15 21.76 5.41
C LYS A 202 4.48 20.30 5.69
N ALA A 203 5.12 19.59 4.76
CA ALA A 203 5.52 18.19 4.96
C ALA A 203 6.47 18.03 6.17
N VAL A 204 7.49 18.89 6.29
CA VAL A 204 8.41 18.86 7.45
C VAL A 204 7.69 19.16 8.76
N MET A 205 6.75 20.09 8.76
CA MET A 205 5.92 20.41 9.93
C MET A 205 5.06 19.21 10.35
N LEU A 206 4.44 18.49 9.41
CA LEU A 206 3.61 17.32 9.72
C LEU A 206 4.44 16.14 10.26
N ILE A 207 5.66 15.92 9.73
CA ILE A 207 6.62 14.94 10.28
C ILE A 207 6.92 15.27 11.75
N ASP A 208 7.30 16.52 12.02
CA ASP A 208 7.66 16.99 13.36
C ASP A 208 6.48 16.90 14.33
N THR A 209 5.28 17.20 13.85
CA THR A 209 4.02 17.19 14.60
C THR A 209 3.68 15.77 15.06
N LEU A 210 3.62 14.80 14.13
CA LEU A 210 3.36 13.40 14.45
C LEU A 210 4.43 12.82 15.38
N MET A 211 5.71 13.04 15.05
CA MET A 211 6.80 12.43 15.83
C MET A 211 7.00 13.09 17.19
N SER A 212 6.66 14.37 17.36
CA SER A 212 6.61 15.00 18.68
C SER A 212 5.54 14.37 19.55
N HIS A 213 4.33 14.17 19.02
CA HIS A 213 3.25 13.49 19.73
C HIS A 213 3.66 12.09 20.19
N ILE A 214 4.24 11.28 19.31
CA ILE A 214 4.71 9.92 19.65
C ILE A 214 5.77 9.96 20.75
N LEU A 215 6.76 10.86 20.68
CA LEU A 215 7.80 10.94 21.70
C LEU A 215 7.30 11.47 23.06
N GLU A 216 6.39 12.44 23.04
CA GLU A 216 5.81 13.03 24.25
C GLU A 216 4.90 12.04 25.00
N ASN A 217 4.34 11.07 24.26
CA ASN A 217 3.50 10.00 24.79
C ASN A 217 4.25 8.66 24.92
N ASP A 218 5.55 8.70 25.24
CA ASP A 218 6.38 7.52 25.51
C ASP A 218 6.31 6.44 24.41
N TYR A 219 6.43 6.88 23.16
CA TYR A 219 6.38 6.05 21.95
C TYR A 219 5.03 5.38 21.68
N TYR A 220 3.94 5.96 22.18
CA TYR A 220 2.57 5.59 21.82
C TYR A 220 1.93 6.67 20.97
N LEU A 221 1.03 6.26 20.07
CA LEU A 221 0.06 7.14 19.43
C LEU A 221 -1.17 7.19 20.34
N VAL A 222 -1.31 8.26 21.12
CA VAL A 222 -2.35 8.43 22.14
C VAL A 222 -3.53 9.22 21.56
N ASP A 223 -4.72 8.65 21.70
CA ASP A 223 -5.95 9.17 21.11
C ASP A 223 -6.64 10.18 22.05
N TRP A 224 -7.79 10.72 21.61
CA TRP A 224 -8.57 11.74 22.34
C TRP A 224 -9.04 11.34 23.73
N ASN A 225 -9.12 10.04 24.00
CA ASN A 225 -9.49 9.49 25.30
C ASN A 225 -8.30 9.42 26.27
N GLY A 226 -7.09 9.80 25.85
CA GLY A 226 -5.87 9.73 26.64
C GLY A 226 -5.22 8.35 26.68
N GLU A 227 -5.74 7.39 25.93
CA GLU A 227 -5.20 6.02 25.85
C GLU A 227 -4.46 5.78 24.53
N PRO A 228 -3.42 4.92 24.51
CA PRO A 228 -2.83 4.46 23.27
C PRO A 228 -3.86 3.83 22.33
N THR A 229 -3.75 4.13 21.05
CA THR A 229 -4.44 3.38 20.00
C THR A 229 -4.03 1.90 20.03
N THR A 230 -4.88 1.02 19.51
CA THR A 230 -4.62 -0.42 19.49
C THR A 230 -3.30 -0.78 18.83
N TRP A 231 -3.00 -0.13 17.70
CA TRP A 231 -1.88 -0.48 16.82
C TRP A 231 -0.68 0.48 16.91
N GLY A 232 -0.91 1.76 17.23
CA GLY A 232 0.15 2.78 17.32
C GLY A 232 0.99 2.65 18.60
N ARG A 233 1.79 1.58 18.71
CA ARG A 233 2.53 1.21 19.92
C ARG A 233 3.98 0.82 19.61
N TRP A 234 4.92 1.70 19.93
CA TRP A 234 6.37 1.51 19.74
C TRP A 234 7.16 1.59 21.04
N ASN A 235 6.48 1.53 22.18
CA ASN A 235 7.12 1.57 23.49
C ASN A 235 7.95 0.31 23.76
N PRO A 236 9.15 0.43 24.37
CA PRO A 236 10.00 -0.71 24.71
C PRO A 236 9.32 -1.81 25.53
N ALA A 237 8.46 -1.45 26.50
CA ALA A 237 7.77 -2.45 27.33
C ALA A 237 6.76 -3.26 26.50
N TYR A 238 6.07 -2.63 25.55
CA TYR A 238 5.18 -3.34 24.63
C TYR A 238 5.96 -4.19 23.63
N VAL A 239 6.86 -3.58 22.85
CA VAL A 239 7.56 -4.24 21.74
C VAL A 239 8.39 -5.43 22.24
N ASN A 240 9.09 -5.29 23.37
CA ASN A 240 9.92 -6.37 23.92
C ASN A 240 9.14 -7.37 24.80
N SER A 241 7.84 -7.13 25.07
CA SER A 241 6.98 -8.16 25.67
C SER A 241 6.59 -9.24 24.67
N LEU A 242 6.65 -8.94 23.36
CA LEU A 242 6.34 -9.88 22.31
C LEU A 242 7.50 -10.89 22.14
N PRO A 243 7.19 -12.20 21.96
CA PRO A 243 8.19 -13.18 21.58
C PRO A 243 8.94 -12.76 20.30
N GLU A 244 10.21 -13.13 20.20
CA GLU A 244 11.08 -12.73 19.09
C GLU A 244 10.63 -13.22 17.71
N VAL A 245 9.84 -14.31 17.68
CA VAL A 245 9.26 -14.90 16.46
C VAL A 245 8.04 -14.13 15.94
N VAL A 246 7.43 -13.26 16.76
CA VAL A 246 6.25 -12.48 16.36
C VAL A 246 6.69 -11.28 15.52
N GLY A 247 6.13 -11.16 14.30
CA GLY A 247 6.48 -10.17 13.29
C GLY A 247 6.49 -8.73 13.82
N ASP A 248 5.45 -8.36 14.57
CA ASP A 248 5.28 -7.05 15.22
C ASP A 248 6.50 -6.56 15.99
N ARG A 249 7.30 -7.46 16.60
CA ARG A 249 8.48 -7.04 17.36
C ARG A 249 9.56 -6.45 16.44
N LYS A 250 9.80 -7.12 15.31
CA LYS A 250 10.71 -6.63 14.26
C LYS A 250 10.10 -5.41 13.58
N LEU A 251 8.80 -5.44 13.29
CA LEU A 251 8.09 -4.39 12.54
C LEU A 251 8.09 -3.07 13.30
N ASN A 252 7.61 -3.08 14.54
CA ASN A 252 7.54 -1.88 15.35
C ASN A 252 8.93 -1.29 15.61
N SER A 253 9.94 -2.14 15.82
CA SER A 253 11.33 -1.69 15.93
C SER A 253 11.83 -1.03 14.63
N SER A 254 11.51 -1.60 13.47
CA SER A 254 11.91 -1.08 12.17
C SER A 254 11.23 0.26 11.87
N ASN A 255 9.91 0.33 12.05
CA ASN A 255 9.11 1.52 11.75
C ASN A 255 9.52 2.71 12.61
N ILE A 256 9.59 2.57 13.94
CA ILE A 256 9.92 3.72 14.80
C ILE A 256 11.33 4.27 14.53
N ILE A 257 12.30 3.40 14.22
CA ILE A 257 13.65 3.84 13.86
C ILE A 257 13.61 4.57 12.51
N GLY A 258 12.91 4.03 11.50
CA GLY A 258 12.71 4.71 10.22
C GLY A 258 12.03 6.09 10.38
N MET A 259 11.02 6.18 11.22
CA MET A 259 10.30 7.42 11.48
C MET A 259 11.15 8.47 12.21
N LEU A 260 11.88 8.07 13.26
CA LEU A 260 12.77 8.96 14.01
C LEU A 260 13.94 9.46 13.15
N GLN A 261 14.51 8.62 12.30
CA GLN A 261 15.54 9.02 11.34
C GLN A 261 15.02 10.06 10.36
N THR A 262 13.82 9.82 9.80
CA THR A 262 13.15 10.75 8.89
C THR A 262 12.93 12.10 9.57
N ALA A 263 12.38 12.10 10.79
CA ALA A 263 12.18 13.33 11.55
C ALA A 263 13.49 14.06 11.86
N PHE A 264 14.55 13.36 12.27
CA PHE A 264 15.84 13.98 12.50
C PHE A 264 16.42 14.60 11.22
N HIS A 265 16.36 13.87 10.10
CA HIS A 265 16.91 14.32 8.82
C HIS A 265 16.33 15.67 8.37
N PHE A 266 15.00 15.83 8.48
CA PHE A 266 14.33 17.04 8.00
C PHE A 266 14.26 18.18 9.01
N THR A 267 14.16 17.87 10.30
CA THR A 267 13.99 18.89 11.35
C THR A 267 15.31 19.33 11.99
N GLY A 268 16.34 18.49 11.94
CA GLY A 268 17.59 18.66 12.69
C GLY A 268 17.44 18.56 14.21
N LYS A 269 16.23 18.25 14.72
CA LYS A 269 15.97 18.23 16.17
C LYS A 269 16.61 17.00 16.81
N VAL A 270 17.60 17.26 17.65
CA VAL A 270 18.46 16.25 18.29
C VAL A 270 17.67 15.21 19.09
N LYS A 271 16.50 15.57 19.64
CA LYS A 271 15.61 14.66 20.38
C LYS A 271 15.27 13.38 19.60
N TYR A 272 15.10 13.46 18.27
CA TYR A 272 14.75 12.31 17.44
C TYR A 272 15.91 11.35 17.26
N ARG A 273 17.12 11.89 16.98
CA ARG A 273 18.35 11.10 16.88
C ARG A 273 18.66 10.39 18.20
N ASP A 274 18.56 11.12 19.31
CA ASP A 274 18.89 10.59 20.63
C ASP A 274 17.89 9.51 21.05
N ALA A 275 16.60 9.67 20.73
CA ALA A 275 15.59 8.63 20.93
C ALA A 275 15.87 7.38 20.07
N ALA A 276 16.23 7.55 18.79
CA ALA A 276 16.56 6.42 17.91
C ALA A 276 17.75 5.62 18.44
N PHE A 277 18.83 6.31 18.87
CA PHE A 277 19.97 5.62 19.46
C PHE A 277 19.62 4.94 20.77
N ARG A 278 18.86 5.57 21.66
CA ARG A 278 18.41 4.94 22.92
C ARG A 278 17.64 3.65 22.66
N LEU A 279 16.65 3.68 21.76
CA LEU A 279 15.89 2.48 21.39
C LEU A 279 16.79 1.37 20.83
N MET A 280 17.74 1.72 19.96
CA MET A 280 18.67 0.76 19.37
C MET A 280 19.64 0.17 20.38
N THR A 281 20.24 0.98 21.25
CA THR A 281 21.36 0.55 22.13
C THR A 281 20.92 0.07 23.50
N GLU A 282 19.87 0.66 24.07
CA GLU A 282 19.41 0.35 25.43
C GLU A 282 18.22 -0.61 25.43
N HIS A 283 17.41 -0.61 24.37
CA HIS A 283 16.19 -1.44 24.29
C HIS A 283 16.26 -2.54 23.23
N GLY A 284 17.39 -2.71 22.54
CA GLY A 284 17.62 -3.81 21.60
C GLY A 284 16.90 -3.68 20.26
N TYR A 285 16.44 -2.48 19.86
CA TYR A 285 15.64 -2.33 18.64
C TYR A 285 16.46 -2.62 17.38
N LEU A 286 17.77 -2.36 17.41
CA LEU A 286 18.66 -2.72 16.31
C LEU A 286 18.78 -4.25 16.15
N GLU A 287 18.73 -5.00 17.25
CA GLU A 287 18.72 -6.46 17.19
C GLU A 287 17.37 -6.96 16.66
N ASN A 288 16.26 -6.42 17.18
CA ASN A 288 14.92 -6.77 16.73
C ASN A 288 14.75 -6.56 15.22
N LEU A 289 15.10 -5.37 14.70
CA LEU A 289 14.90 -5.05 13.28
C LEU A 289 15.84 -5.84 12.35
N MET A 290 17.00 -6.28 12.84
CA MET A 290 17.96 -7.07 12.07
C MET A 290 17.68 -8.58 12.09
N ARG A 291 16.66 -9.03 12.84
CA ARG A 291 16.27 -10.43 12.90
C ARG A 291 15.85 -10.93 11.50
N PRO A 292 16.35 -12.09 11.03
CA PRO A 292 16.00 -12.62 9.71
C PRO A 292 14.48 -12.84 9.55
N MET A 293 13.93 -12.56 8.38
CA MET A 293 12.50 -12.72 8.12
C MET A 293 12.04 -14.18 8.16
N ASN A 294 12.92 -15.13 7.83
CA ASN A 294 12.63 -16.56 7.97
C ASN A 294 12.51 -17.05 9.43
N PHE A 295 12.82 -16.20 10.41
CA PHE A 295 12.61 -16.46 11.83
C PHE A 295 11.19 -16.09 12.27
N ILE A 296 10.47 -15.28 11.49
CA ILE A 296 9.10 -14.86 11.81
C ILE A 296 8.15 -16.04 11.58
N GLY A 297 7.29 -16.29 12.54
CA GLY A 297 6.41 -17.45 12.56
C GLY A 297 5.45 -17.44 13.74
N PRO A 298 4.71 -18.55 13.94
CA PRO A 298 3.72 -18.64 15.01
C PRO A 298 4.39 -18.54 16.39
N ALA A 299 3.74 -17.79 17.28
CA ALA A 299 4.17 -17.71 18.67
C ALA A 299 4.14 -19.10 19.35
N PRO A 300 4.99 -19.32 20.37
CA PRO A 300 4.95 -20.53 21.19
C PRO A 300 3.55 -20.79 21.77
N ALA A 301 3.20 -22.06 21.97
CA ALA A 301 1.86 -22.43 22.46
C ALA A 301 1.54 -21.88 23.86
N ASP A 302 2.57 -21.60 24.67
CA ASP A 302 2.48 -20.99 26.00
C ASP A 302 2.54 -19.46 25.97
N ALA A 303 2.65 -18.84 24.78
CA ALA A 303 2.58 -17.39 24.64
C ALA A 303 1.18 -16.84 24.94
N GLY A 304 1.14 -15.58 25.38
CA GLY A 304 -0.10 -14.86 25.64
C GLY A 304 -1.01 -14.80 24.41
N GLU A 305 -2.31 -14.67 24.65
CA GLU A 305 -3.34 -14.61 23.59
C GLU A 305 -3.04 -13.55 22.54
N TRP A 306 -2.59 -12.37 22.97
CA TRP A 306 -2.20 -11.28 22.08
C TRP A 306 -1.09 -11.70 21.10
N SER A 307 -0.03 -12.36 21.58
CA SER A 307 1.07 -12.83 20.72
C SER A 307 0.63 -13.93 19.76
N ARG A 308 -0.28 -14.81 20.18
CA ARG A 308 -0.85 -15.84 19.32
C ARG A 308 -1.70 -15.22 18.21
N MET A 309 -2.54 -14.25 18.54
CA MET A 309 -3.36 -13.50 17.57
C MET A 309 -2.48 -12.78 16.54
N LEU A 310 -1.42 -12.11 16.97
CA LEU A 310 -0.46 -11.42 16.09
C LEU A 310 0.39 -12.36 15.21
N SER A 311 0.29 -13.67 15.40
CA SER A 311 1.10 -14.64 14.66
C SER A 311 0.30 -15.87 14.24
N GLU A 312 -1.00 -15.70 13.97
CA GLU A 312 -1.84 -16.76 13.39
C GLU A 312 -1.38 -17.10 11.97
N GLU A 313 -1.03 -16.07 11.20
CA GLU A 313 -0.54 -16.15 9.83
C GLU A 313 0.38 -14.97 9.53
N TRP A 314 1.05 -15.01 8.38
CA TRP A 314 1.79 -13.88 7.86
C TRP A 314 0.85 -12.73 7.53
N ASN A 315 1.04 -11.59 8.19
CA ASN A 315 0.24 -10.40 7.95
C ASN A 315 0.83 -9.57 6.80
N HIS A 316 0.18 -9.59 5.64
CA HIS A 316 0.60 -8.85 4.44
C HIS A 316 0.51 -7.33 4.61
N SER A 317 -0.24 -6.84 5.60
CA SER A 317 -0.22 -5.42 5.97
C SER A 317 1.07 -5.02 6.67
N ASP A 318 1.75 -5.96 7.36
CA ASP A 318 3.05 -5.69 7.96
C ASP A 318 4.11 -5.43 6.88
N ASP A 319 4.02 -6.14 5.74
CA ASP A 319 4.93 -5.94 4.60
C ASP A 319 4.79 -4.52 4.07
N GLU A 320 3.56 -4.05 3.87
CA GLU A 320 3.29 -2.67 3.45
C GLU A 320 3.90 -1.63 4.40
N MET A 321 3.75 -1.85 5.70
CA MET A 321 4.34 -1.00 6.71
C MET A 321 5.87 -1.01 6.67
N TYR A 322 6.50 -2.18 6.56
CA TYR A 322 7.95 -2.30 6.41
C TYR A 322 8.44 -1.52 5.20
N PHE A 323 7.87 -1.77 4.03
CA PHE A 323 8.33 -1.18 2.78
C PHE A 323 8.12 0.34 2.74
N CYS A 324 6.99 0.85 3.23
CA CYS A 324 6.81 2.29 3.44
C CYS A 324 7.88 2.86 4.39
N GLY A 325 8.18 2.14 5.48
CA GLY A 325 9.22 2.54 6.44
C GLY A 325 10.64 2.48 5.90
N TYR A 326 10.92 1.59 4.94
CA TYR A 326 12.26 1.38 4.39
C TYR A 326 12.83 2.58 3.64
N TRP A 327 11.98 3.44 3.06
CA TRP A 327 12.43 4.71 2.47
C TRP A 327 13.21 5.54 3.50
N GLY A 328 12.57 5.81 4.64
CA GLY A 328 13.15 6.59 5.73
C GLY A 328 14.26 5.86 6.48
N LEU A 329 14.12 4.55 6.66
CA LEU A 329 15.12 3.72 7.33
C LEU A 329 16.46 3.71 6.57
N TYR A 330 16.42 3.53 5.25
CA TYR A 330 17.63 3.41 4.44
C TYR A 330 18.20 4.76 3.98
N ARG A 331 17.36 5.64 3.41
CA ARG A 331 17.86 6.89 2.80
C ARG A 331 18.37 7.88 3.85
N TYR A 332 17.77 7.88 5.04
CA TYR A 332 18.09 8.81 6.13
C TYR A 332 18.81 8.14 7.30
N ALA A 333 19.47 7.01 7.06
CA ALA A 333 20.25 6.30 8.06
C ALA A 333 21.24 7.24 8.78
N LEU A 334 21.31 7.16 10.12
CA LEU A 334 22.13 8.09 10.93
C LEU A 334 23.64 7.99 10.66
N ASN A 335 24.10 6.87 10.10
CA ASN A 335 25.48 6.65 9.69
C ASN A 335 25.58 5.49 8.69
N ASP A 336 26.74 5.36 8.04
CA ASP A 336 27.00 4.35 7.02
C ASP A 336 26.93 2.91 7.55
N THR A 337 27.31 2.68 8.80
CA THR A 337 27.21 1.34 9.42
C THR A 337 25.75 0.89 9.51
N LEU A 338 24.86 1.76 10.01
CA LEU A 338 23.43 1.48 10.07
C LEU A 338 22.86 1.32 8.65
N LYS A 339 23.25 2.19 7.70
CA LYS A 339 22.80 2.09 6.31
C LYS A 339 23.14 0.74 5.67
N SER A 340 24.35 0.22 5.91
CA SER A 340 24.76 -1.10 5.44
C SER A 340 23.91 -2.23 6.05
N ARG A 341 23.65 -2.16 7.36
CA ARG A 341 22.82 -3.18 8.04
C ARG A 341 21.37 -3.12 7.58
N PHE A 342 20.79 -1.93 7.42
CA PHE A 342 19.42 -1.79 6.93
C PHE A 342 19.27 -2.29 5.50
N ARG A 343 20.27 -2.09 4.64
CA ARG A 343 20.31 -2.73 3.32
C ARG A 343 20.21 -4.25 3.40
N GLU A 344 20.95 -4.89 4.30
CA GLU A 344 20.88 -6.34 4.50
C GLU A 344 19.48 -6.77 4.94
N ALA A 345 18.87 -6.07 5.90
CA ALA A 345 17.52 -6.38 6.39
C ALA A 345 16.44 -6.23 5.31
N ILE A 346 16.55 -5.21 4.45
CA ILE A 346 15.61 -4.97 3.34
C ILE A 346 15.72 -6.09 2.29
N LEU A 347 16.95 -6.48 1.93
CA LEU A 347 17.18 -7.54 0.95
C LEU A 347 16.77 -8.93 1.47
N ASP A 348 16.93 -9.17 2.77
CA ASP A 348 16.44 -10.37 3.46
C ASP A 348 14.90 -10.45 3.40
N HIS A 349 14.21 -9.35 3.70
CA HIS A 349 12.75 -9.30 3.59
C HIS A 349 12.28 -9.56 2.15
N TRP A 350 12.89 -8.91 1.16
CA TRP A 350 12.56 -9.15 -0.24
C TRP A 350 12.68 -10.62 -0.67
N GLN A 351 13.60 -11.41 -0.09
CA GLN A 351 13.68 -12.85 -0.43
C GLN A 351 12.39 -13.60 -0.09
N ILE A 352 11.71 -13.19 0.99
CA ILE A 352 10.46 -13.80 1.44
C ILE A 352 9.29 -13.34 0.57
N GLU A 353 9.27 -12.08 0.14
CA GLU A 353 8.23 -11.49 -0.74
C GLU A 353 8.33 -11.89 -2.21
N LYS A 354 9.51 -12.36 -2.65
CA LYS A 354 9.79 -12.70 -4.04
C LYS A 354 8.72 -13.57 -4.74
N PRO A 355 8.11 -14.59 -4.09
CA PRO A 355 7.08 -15.41 -4.72
C PRO A 355 5.84 -14.64 -5.19
N GLU A 356 5.50 -13.51 -4.57
CA GLU A 356 4.30 -12.74 -4.87
C GLU A 356 4.42 -11.83 -6.08
N LYS A 357 5.66 -11.55 -6.51
CA LYS A 357 5.98 -10.64 -7.62
C LYS A 357 5.26 -9.29 -7.48
N GLU A 358 5.20 -8.79 -6.25
CA GLU A 358 4.53 -7.54 -5.90
C GLU A 358 5.23 -6.35 -6.57
N GLY A 359 4.48 -5.48 -7.25
CA GLY A 359 5.04 -4.42 -8.09
C GLY A 359 5.81 -3.36 -7.31
N LEU A 360 5.24 -2.84 -6.23
CA LEU A 360 5.83 -1.80 -5.41
C LEU A 360 7.04 -2.30 -4.63
N TRP A 361 6.92 -3.44 -3.95
CA TRP A 361 8.01 -4.05 -3.17
C TRP A 361 9.23 -4.30 -4.04
N ASN A 362 9.04 -4.81 -5.25
CA ASN A 362 10.13 -5.03 -6.18
C ASN A 362 10.77 -3.72 -6.71
N ILE A 363 10.00 -2.67 -6.98
CA ILE A 363 10.55 -1.36 -7.34
C ILE A 363 11.35 -0.75 -6.18
N MET A 364 10.85 -0.91 -4.95
CA MET A 364 11.51 -0.42 -3.74
C MET A 364 12.91 -0.99 -3.54
N ILE A 365 13.18 -2.21 -4.03
CA ILE A 365 14.53 -2.80 -3.96
C ILE A 365 15.56 -1.99 -4.74
N ALA A 366 15.18 -1.33 -5.83
CA ALA A 366 16.09 -0.48 -6.59
C ALA A 366 16.67 0.69 -5.76
N MET A 367 16.05 1.07 -4.64
CA MET A 367 16.62 2.03 -3.70
C MET A 367 17.92 1.55 -3.05
N VAL A 368 18.04 0.24 -2.81
CA VAL A 368 19.17 -0.38 -2.10
C VAL A 368 20.08 -1.17 -3.03
N GLU A 369 19.51 -1.75 -4.09
CA GLU A 369 20.19 -2.51 -5.13
C GLU A 369 19.29 -2.68 -6.37
N PRO A 370 19.69 -2.20 -7.58
CA PRO A 370 18.87 -2.36 -8.79
C PRO A 370 18.95 -3.78 -9.34
N LEU A 371 18.27 -4.71 -8.66
CA LEU A 371 18.27 -6.13 -9.02
C LEU A 371 17.36 -6.39 -10.22
N GLU A 372 17.94 -6.88 -11.30
CA GLU A 372 17.22 -7.20 -12.54
C GLU A 372 16.02 -8.15 -12.33
N PRO A 373 16.08 -9.20 -11.49
CA PRO A 373 14.91 -10.04 -11.21
C PRO A 373 13.74 -9.25 -10.59
N ALA A 374 14.01 -8.34 -9.64
CA ALA A 374 12.97 -7.52 -9.02
C ALA A 374 12.36 -6.56 -10.05
N ILE A 375 13.20 -5.89 -10.84
CA ILE A 375 12.75 -4.96 -11.89
C ILE A 375 11.86 -5.70 -12.92
N ASN A 376 12.25 -6.91 -13.33
CA ASN A 376 11.48 -7.72 -14.26
C ASN A 376 10.11 -8.12 -13.70
N ASP A 377 10.05 -8.54 -12.42
CA ASP A 377 8.78 -8.89 -11.76
C ASP A 377 7.88 -7.66 -11.60
N ALA A 378 8.43 -6.50 -11.25
CA ALA A 378 7.67 -5.24 -11.20
C ALA A 378 7.12 -4.80 -12.56
N VAL A 379 7.93 -4.89 -13.63
CA VAL A 379 7.47 -4.57 -14.98
C VAL A 379 6.42 -5.57 -15.46
N TRP A 380 6.56 -6.85 -15.11
CA TRP A 380 5.53 -7.86 -15.37
C TRP A 380 4.23 -7.51 -14.64
N PHE A 381 4.28 -7.17 -13.36
CA PHE A 381 3.13 -6.71 -12.59
C PHE A 381 2.44 -5.51 -13.26
N LEU A 382 3.19 -4.45 -13.60
CA LEU A 382 2.61 -3.24 -14.19
C LEU A 382 1.96 -3.49 -15.56
N LYS A 383 2.50 -4.44 -16.35
CA LYS A 383 1.93 -4.87 -17.64
C LYS A 383 0.63 -5.63 -17.44
N GLU A 384 0.65 -6.66 -16.59
CA GLU A 384 -0.47 -7.59 -16.40
C GLU A 384 -1.56 -7.03 -15.46
N TYR A 385 -1.31 -5.99 -14.65
CA TYR A 385 -2.38 -5.41 -13.81
C TYR A 385 -3.57 -4.93 -14.66
N PRO A 386 -4.83 -5.30 -14.37
CA PRO A 386 -5.93 -5.00 -15.27
C PRO A 386 -6.17 -3.48 -15.36
N LEU A 387 -6.65 -3.01 -16.52
CA LEU A 387 -7.14 -1.63 -16.68
C LEU A 387 -8.45 -1.40 -15.93
N ASP A 388 -9.25 -2.46 -15.82
CA ASP A 388 -10.50 -2.49 -15.07
C ASP A 388 -10.19 -2.86 -13.61
N LEU A 389 -10.38 -1.90 -12.71
CA LEU A 389 -10.14 -2.03 -11.28
C LEU A 389 -11.43 -2.29 -10.48
N THR A 390 -12.53 -2.62 -11.17
CA THR A 390 -13.75 -3.09 -10.54
C THR A 390 -13.54 -4.48 -9.91
N ASP A 391 -14.11 -4.68 -8.72
CA ASP A 391 -13.94 -5.87 -7.90
C ASP A 391 -14.79 -7.07 -8.36
N TRP A 392 -14.75 -7.38 -9.66
CA TRP A 392 -15.51 -8.49 -10.21
C TRP A 392 -15.26 -9.82 -9.48
N SER A 393 -16.30 -10.66 -9.40
CA SER A 393 -16.18 -11.99 -8.78
C SER A 393 -15.28 -12.88 -9.62
N ILE A 394 -14.21 -13.40 -9.04
CA ILE A 394 -13.20 -14.21 -9.72
C ILE A 394 -13.03 -15.51 -8.96
N ILE A 395 -13.01 -16.64 -9.67
CA ILE A 395 -12.83 -17.97 -9.09
C ILE A 395 -11.71 -18.68 -9.87
N ASN A 396 -10.56 -18.84 -9.23
CA ASN A 396 -9.42 -19.59 -9.77
C ASN A 396 -9.19 -20.91 -9.04
N SER A 397 -9.77 -21.12 -7.86
CA SER A 397 -9.58 -22.35 -7.08
C SER A 397 -10.05 -23.63 -7.77
N ASN A 398 -10.85 -23.53 -8.83
CA ASN A 398 -11.31 -24.65 -9.65
C ASN A 398 -10.41 -24.97 -10.86
N ARG A 399 -9.34 -24.18 -11.07
CA ARG A 399 -8.43 -24.33 -12.20
C ARG A 399 -7.61 -25.61 -12.08
N LYS A 400 -7.38 -26.23 -13.22
CA LYS A 400 -6.62 -27.50 -13.33
C LYS A 400 -5.22 -27.31 -13.88
N ASP A 401 -4.89 -26.11 -14.35
CA ASP A 401 -3.60 -25.74 -14.89
C ASP A 401 -2.65 -25.13 -13.84
N ILE A 402 -3.12 -24.96 -12.60
CA ILE A 402 -2.34 -24.47 -11.46
C ILE A 402 -1.92 -25.61 -10.54
N GLU A 403 -0.77 -25.44 -9.88
CA GLU A 403 -0.23 -26.40 -8.92
C GLU A 403 -0.38 -25.86 -7.49
N PHE A 404 -1.28 -26.48 -6.72
CA PHE A 404 -1.46 -26.20 -5.30
C PHE A 404 -0.28 -26.72 -4.48
N ILE A 405 0.05 -26.00 -3.41
CA ILE A 405 1.08 -26.41 -2.45
C ILE A 405 0.48 -26.64 -1.06
N ASP A 406 1.27 -27.24 -0.18
CA ASP A 406 0.87 -27.46 1.21
C ASP A 406 0.68 -26.13 1.96
N SER A 407 -0.23 -26.16 2.94
CA SER A 407 -0.46 -25.02 3.82
C SER A 407 0.83 -24.57 4.51
N ASN A 408 1.00 -23.26 4.64
CA ASN A 408 2.20 -22.62 5.16
C ASN A 408 1.82 -21.30 5.83
N PHE A 409 2.73 -20.79 6.66
CA PHE A 409 2.51 -19.57 7.44
C PHE A 409 2.17 -18.34 6.59
N ARG A 410 2.65 -18.28 5.34
CA ARG A 410 2.38 -17.17 4.41
C ARG A 410 1.03 -17.23 3.71
N ASN A 411 0.29 -18.33 3.85
CA ASN A 411 -0.89 -18.62 3.04
C ASN A 411 -0.60 -18.56 1.53
N GLN A 412 0.59 -18.98 1.10
CA GLN A 412 0.87 -19.21 -0.31
C GLN A 412 0.11 -20.46 -0.76
N THR A 413 -0.86 -20.32 -1.65
CA THR A 413 -1.77 -21.41 -2.05
C THR A 413 -1.29 -22.22 -3.25
N ILE A 414 -0.49 -21.60 -4.12
CA ILE A 414 0.00 -22.20 -5.38
C ILE A 414 1.50 -21.95 -5.57
N ARG A 415 2.14 -22.81 -6.37
CA ARG A 415 3.60 -22.77 -6.59
C ARG A 415 4.08 -21.47 -7.24
N GLU A 416 3.32 -20.93 -8.18
CA GLU A 416 3.63 -19.70 -8.91
C GLU A 416 2.42 -18.77 -8.89
N VAL A 417 2.62 -17.51 -8.51
CA VAL A 417 1.54 -16.51 -8.47
C VAL A 417 0.93 -16.32 -9.87
N LEU A 418 -0.40 -16.20 -9.92
CA LEU A 418 -1.11 -15.91 -11.16
C LEU A 418 -0.88 -14.46 -11.62
N PRO A 419 -1.00 -14.18 -12.93
CA PRO A 419 -1.05 -12.82 -13.44
C PRO A 419 -2.09 -11.97 -12.70
N PRO A 420 -1.76 -10.71 -12.34
CA PRO A 420 -2.68 -9.79 -11.71
C PRO A 420 -4.07 -9.64 -12.38
N ASP A 421 -4.16 -9.70 -13.71
CA ASP A 421 -5.41 -9.63 -14.48
C ASP A 421 -6.28 -10.89 -14.40
N GLU A 422 -5.72 -11.99 -13.90
CA GLU A 422 -6.44 -13.23 -13.59
C GLU A 422 -6.87 -13.29 -12.12
N LEU A 423 -6.39 -12.39 -11.27
CA LEU A 423 -6.68 -12.35 -9.83
C LEU A 423 -7.75 -11.31 -9.45
N PRO A 424 -8.39 -11.43 -8.27
CA PRO A 424 -9.13 -10.33 -7.67
C PRO A 424 -8.26 -9.07 -7.58
N VAL A 425 -8.86 -7.90 -7.83
CA VAL A 425 -8.16 -6.62 -7.60
C VAL A 425 -7.81 -6.51 -6.13
N SER A 426 -6.58 -6.12 -5.83
CA SER A 426 -6.08 -6.04 -4.47
C SER A 426 -5.02 -4.95 -4.32
N ARG A 427 -4.97 -4.34 -3.14
CA ARG A 427 -3.88 -3.43 -2.75
C ARG A 427 -2.61 -4.19 -2.39
N HIS A 428 -1.54 -3.46 -2.11
CA HIS A 428 -0.22 -4.00 -1.78
C HIS A 428 -0.19 -4.75 -0.44
N ASN A 429 -1.09 -4.43 0.49
CA ASN A 429 -1.25 -5.14 1.77
C ASN A 429 -2.03 -6.47 1.71
N SER A 430 -2.31 -6.98 0.51
CA SER A 430 -3.11 -8.18 0.30
C SER A 430 -2.26 -9.34 -0.21
N ASN A 431 -2.55 -10.55 0.26
CA ASN A 431 -1.90 -11.77 -0.23
C ASN A 431 -2.22 -12.02 -1.72
N ARG A 432 -1.20 -11.99 -2.57
CA ARG A 432 -1.32 -12.22 -4.02
C ARG A 432 -1.68 -13.66 -4.38
N PHE A 433 -1.59 -14.59 -3.44
CA PHE A 433 -2.03 -15.98 -3.60
C PHE A 433 -3.51 -16.20 -3.24
N ARG A 434 -4.27 -15.13 -2.97
CA ARG A 434 -5.73 -15.20 -2.87
C ARG A 434 -6.33 -15.44 -4.27
N LEU A 435 -6.72 -16.69 -4.52
CA LEU A 435 -7.23 -17.15 -5.81
C LEU A 435 -8.63 -16.61 -6.15
N ASP A 436 -9.47 -16.46 -5.14
CA ASP A 436 -10.91 -16.21 -5.29
C ASP A 436 -11.34 -14.88 -4.66
N GLY A 437 -12.28 -14.21 -5.31
CA GLY A 437 -12.91 -12.96 -4.88
C GLY A 437 -14.39 -12.95 -5.23
N THR A 438 -15.21 -12.35 -4.36
CA THR A 438 -16.68 -12.32 -4.48
C THR A 438 -17.22 -10.88 -4.55
N GLY A 439 -16.40 -9.93 -5.01
CA GLY A 439 -16.73 -8.51 -5.00
C GLY A 439 -17.92 -8.16 -5.92
N GLY A 440 -18.12 -8.91 -7.00
CA GLY A 440 -19.34 -8.82 -7.83
C GLY A 440 -19.60 -7.45 -8.45
N GLY A 441 -18.54 -6.66 -8.67
CA GLY A 441 -18.63 -5.34 -9.27
C GLY A 441 -19.35 -4.31 -8.39
N ARG A 442 -19.16 -4.42 -7.07
CA ARG A 442 -19.72 -3.52 -6.06
C ARG A 442 -18.77 -2.41 -5.65
N SER A 443 -17.50 -2.50 -6.03
CA SER A 443 -16.52 -1.44 -5.81
C SER A 443 -15.51 -1.32 -6.95
N GLU A 444 -14.91 -0.14 -7.09
CA GLU A 444 -13.75 0.12 -7.93
C GLU A 444 -12.62 0.66 -7.05
N TYR A 445 -11.44 0.04 -7.17
CA TYR A 445 -10.25 0.48 -6.46
C TYR A 445 -9.56 1.62 -7.22
N SER A 446 -8.98 2.53 -6.47
CA SER A 446 -8.14 3.57 -7.05
C SER A 446 -6.83 2.99 -7.58
N ALA A 447 -6.43 3.42 -8.77
CA ALA A 447 -5.10 3.12 -9.30
C ALA A 447 -3.96 3.92 -8.62
N GLY A 448 -4.31 4.92 -7.79
CA GLY A 448 -3.35 5.86 -7.20
C GLY A 448 -2.28 5.20 -6.34
N ASP A 449 -2.75 4.42 -5.37
CA ASP A 449 -1.93 3.62 -4.47
C ASP A 449 -1.39 2.36 -5.16
N ILE A 450 -2.21 1.69 -5.98
CA ILE A 450 -1.92 0.35 -6.51
C ILE A 450 -0.94 0.36 -7.70
N TRP A 451 -1.09 1.29 -8.64
CA TRP A 451 -0.40 1.22 -9.94
C TRP A 451 0.44 2.47 -10.21
N LEU A 452 -0.08 3.66 -9.92
CA LEU A 452 0.61 4.92 -10.19
C LEU A 452 1.86 5.08 -9.30
N LEU A 453 1.77 4.72 -8.01
CA LEU A 453 2.92 4.75 -7.11
C LEU A 453 4.11 3.90 -7.62
N PRO A 454 3.99 2.58 -7.86
CA PRO A 454 5.12 1.78 -8.34
C PRO A 454 5.65 2.25 -9.70
N TYR A 455 4.77 2.69 -10.61
CA TYR A 455 5.20 3.22 -11.92
C TYR A 455 6.06 4.48 -11.77
N TRP A 456 5.56 5.51 -11.08
CA TRP A 456 6.26 6.78 -10.95
C TRP A 456 7.52 6.66 -10.11
N MET A 457 7.50 5.83 -9.06
CA MET A 457 8.70 5.51 -8.29
C MET A 457 9.76 4.82 -9.17
N GLY A 458 9.36 3.85 -10.02
CA GLY A 458 10.27 3.17 -10.94
C GLY A 458 10.86 4.11 -11.99
N ARG A 459 10.08 5.07 -12.48
CA ARG A 459 10.56 6.15 -13.36
C ARG A 459 11.58 7.04 -12.65
N TYR A 460 11.29 7.45 -11.42
CA TYR A 460 12.19 8.29 -10.61
C TYR A 460 13.51 7.59 -10.30
N LEU A 461 13.47 6.29 -9.99
CA LEU A 461 14.66 5.47 -9.73
C LEU A 461 15.41 5.04 -11.00
N ASN A 462 14.96 5.45 -12.19
CA ASN A 462 15.52 5.09 -13.49
C ASN A 462 15.55 3.58 -13.79
N VAL A 463 14.63 2.82 -13.19
CA VAL A 463 14.44 1.38 -13.47
C VAL A 463 13.26 1.11 -14.40
N ILE A 464 12.43 2.12 -14.67
CA ILE A 464 11.45 2.14 -15.75
C ILE A 464 11.80 3.31 -16.68
N SER A 465 11.84 3.04 -17.99
CA SER A 465 12.16 4.05 -19.00
C SER A 465 10.97 4.95 -19.33
N GLY A 466 11.24 6.09 -19.97
CA GLY A 466 10.22 7.03 -20.41
C GLY A 466 9.52 6.62 -21.70
N PRO A 467 8.44 7.32 -22.09
CA PRO A 467 7.85 7.11 -23.41
C PRO A 467 8.89 7.44 -24.49
N GLY A 468 9.12 6.50 -25.41
CA GLY A 468 10.00 6.69 -26.58
C GLY A 468 11.51 6.54 -26.33
N SER A 469 11.93 6.12 -25.14
CA SER A 469 13.34 5.83 -24.78
C SER A 469 13.70 4.36 -24.85
#